data_AF-A0A1G8NQF1-F1
#
_entry.id   AF-A0A1G8NQF1-F1
#
_cell.length_a   1.000
_cell.length_b   1.000
_cell.length_c   1.000
_cell.angle_alpha   90.00
_cell.angle_beta   90.00
_cell.angle_gamma   90.00
#
_symmetry.space_group_name_H-M   'P 1'
#
loop_
_entity.id
_entity.type
_entity.pdbx_description
1 polymer ?
#
loop_
_entity_poly.entity_id
_entity_poly.type
_entity_poly.pdbx_seq_one_letter_code
_entity_poly.pdbx_strand_id
1 'polypeptide(L)'
;MTRRTSDEAPQRTADEGPDRTGEAATDQAADEAVELAVAQRWLAEAQGRVVAALVGGAEPPAGFDPERMRAQAASLVSKRRGIVARIRPDVAAAAGADLAAEFAAYARARTAPAPGYRTDADDFAAWLRERGRLPDPPRRPRWWSRFLP
;
A
#
# COMPACT_ATOMS: atom_id res chain seq x y z
N MET A 1 -91.54 -7.70 -7.05
CA MET A 1 -91.83 -6.25 -6.97
C MET A 1 -91.47 -5.80 -5.55
N THR A 2 -90.68 -4.73 -5.42
CA THR A 2 -90.19 -4.04 -4.20
C THR A 2 -88.82 -4.44 -3.61
N ARG A 3 -87.85 -3.56 -3.94
CA ARG A 3 -86.82 -2.87 -3.13
C ARG A 3 -85.96 -3.69 -2.15
N ARG A 4 -84.64 -3.58 -2.31
CA ARG A 4 -83.78 -2.59 -1.60
C ARG A 4 -82.30 -2.87 -1.95
N THR A 5 -81.76 -2.13 -2.92
CA THR A 5 -80.31 -2.01 -3.11
C THR A 5 -79.79 -0.97 -2.12
N SER A 6 -79.30 -1.46 -1.00
CA SER A 6 -78.26 -0.79 -0.22
C SER A 6 -77.11 -1.77 -0.26
N ASP A 7 -76.09 -1.46 -1.05
CA ASP A 7 -74.78 -2.01 -0.76
C ASP A 7 -73.76 -0.89 -0.83
N GLU A 8 -73.04 -0.81 0.26
CA GLU A 8 -72.29 0.30 0.79
C GLU A 8 -70.88 0.22 0.21
N ALA A 9 -70.44 1.28 -0.47
CA ALA A 9 -69.05 1.38 -0.88
C ALA A 9 -68.18 1.50 0.39
N PRO A 10 -67.15 0.67 0.60
CA PRO A 10 -66.17 0.95 1.62
C PRO A 10 -65.15 1.94 1.03
N GLN A 11 -65.34 3.23 1.33
CA GLN A 11 -64.20 4.12 1.48
C GLN A 11 -63.75 4.07 2.95
N ARG A 12 -62.58 3.49 3.20
CA ARG A 12 -61.71 3.92 4.29
C ARG A 12 -60.24 3.58 4.00
N THR A 13 -59.58 4.56 3.40
CA THR A 13 -58.23 5.03 3.69
C THR A 13 -57.49 4.26 4.80
N ALA A 14 -56.57 3.39 4.40
CA ALA A 14 -55.37 3.14 5.18
C ALA A 14 -54.29 4.06 4.59
N ASP A 15 -54.13 5.20 5.25
CA ASP A 15 -52.92 6.00 5.24
C ASP A 15 -51.81 5.13 5.85
N GLU A 16 -51.15 4.32 5.02
CA GLU A 16 -49.83 3.77 5.35
C GLU A 16 -48.86 4.95 5.32
N GLY A 17 -48.76 5.65 6.45
CA GLY A 17 -47.72 6.64 6.66
C GLY A 17 -46.35 6.05 6.31
N PRO A 18 -45.41 6.87 5.79
CA PRO A 18 -44.14 6.36 5.30
C PRO A 18 -43.48 5.50 6.36
N ASP A 19 -42.92 4.38 5.91
CA ASP A 19 -42.21 3.37 6.69
C ASP A 19 -40.99 3.97 7.41
N ARG A 20 -41.26 4.76 8.46
CA ARG A 20 -40.25 5.43 9.28
C ARG A 20 -39.37 4.46 10.03
N THR A 21 -39.78 3.19 10.13
CA THR A 21 -39.01 2.13 10.78
C THR A 21 -37.94 1.59 9.81
N GLY A 22 -38.29 1.38 8.54
CA GLY A 22 -37.33 1.06 7.49
C GLY A 22 -36.34 2.21 7.22
N GLU A 23 -36.81 3.46 7.26
CA GLU A 23 -36.00 4.66 7.05
C GLU A 23 -35.00 4.90 8.20
N ALA A 24 -35.43 4.75 9.46
CA ALA A 24 -34.52 4.86 10.61
C ALA A 24 -33.49 3.71 10.69
N ALA A 25 -33.87 2.50 10.28
CA ALA A 25 -32.94 1.37 10.23
C ALA A 25 -31.90 1.51 9.09
N THR A 26 -32.27 2.16 7.99
CA THR A 26 -31.35 2.44 6.88
C THR A 26 -30.40 3.61 7.19
N ASP A 27 -30.86 4.65 7.87
CA ASP A 27 -30.00 5.73 8.37
C ASP A 27 -28.99 5.22 9.39
N GLN A 28 -29.41 4.36 10.33
CA GLN A 28 -28.51 3.78 11.32
C GLN A 28 -27.44 2.86 10.68
N ALA A 29 -27.82 2.06 9.68
CA ALA A 29 -26.87 1.25 8.92
C ALA A 29 -25.90 2.11 8.09
N ALA A 30 -26.35 3.26 7.57
CA ALA A 30 -25.50 4.21 6.87
C ALA A 30 -24.48 4.87 7.81
N ASP A 31 -24.90 5.29 9.00
CA ASP A 31 -24.03 5.86 10.03
C ASP A 31 -22.97 4.84 10.49
N GLU A 32 -23.36 3.59 10.74
CA GLU A 32 -22.43 2.51 11.10
C GLU A 32 -21.40 2.25 9.97
N ALA A 33 -21.83 2.27 8.71
CA ALA A 33 -20.93 2.10 7.58
C ALA A 33 -19.91 3.24 7.47
N VAL A 34 -20.33 4.48 7.76
CA VAL A 34 -19.44 5.66 7.81
C VAL A 34 -18.41 5.51 8.92
N GLU A 35 -18.82 5.13 10.13
CA GLU A 35 -17.90 4.91 11.25
C GLU A 35 -16.88 3.79 10.97
N LEU A 36 -17.32 2.68 10.36
CA LEU A 36 -16.41 1.62 9.92
C LEU A 36 -15.41 2.12 8.88
N ALA A 37 -15.84 2.93 7.91
CA ALA A 37 -14.94 3.50 6.91
C ALA A 37 -13.91 4.46 7.54
N VAL A 38 -14.33 5.26 8.53
CA VAL A 38 -13.43 6.12 9.30
C VAL A 38 -12.41 5.28 10.06
N ALA A 39 -12.85 4.23 10.79
CA ALA A 39 -11.96 3.34 11.52
C ALA A 39 -10.95 2.62 10.60
N GLN A 40 -11.39 2.15 9.43
CA GLN A 40 -10.52 1.52 8.42
C GLN A 40 -9.46 2.50 7.91
N ARG A 41 -9.84 3.75 7.64
CA ARG A 41 -8.90 4.79 7.21
C ARG A 41 -7.83 5.06 8.29
N TRP A 42 -8.24 5.21 9.55
CA TRP A 42 -7.31 5.40 10.66
C TRP A 42 -6.32 4.24 10.80
N LEU A 43 -6.79 3.00 10.65
CA LEU A 43 -5.93 1.82 10.69
C LEU A 43 -4.93 1.80 9.52
N ALA A 44 -5.38 2.09 8.30
CA ALA A 44 -4.52 2.15 7.13
C ALA A 44 -3.42 3.22 7.28
N GLU A 45 -3.77 4.39 7.82
CA GLU A 45 -2.80 5.45 8.13
C GLU A 45 -1.80 5.01 9.21
N ALA A 46 -2.25 4.31 10.26
CA ALA A 46 -1.37 3.78 11.31
C ALA A 46 -0.41 2.70 10.77
N GLN A 47 -0.91 1.77 9.95
CA GLN A 47 -0.10 0.75 9.28
C GLN A 47 0.92 1.39 8.34
N GLY A 48 0.50 2.44 7.60
CA GLY A 48 1.39 3.23 6.75
C GLY A 48 2.57 3.82 7.52
N ARG A 49 2.33 4.39 8.71
CA ARG A 49 3.41 4.91 9.57
C ARG A 49 4.37 3.82 10.04
N VAL A 50 3.87 2.63 10.39
CA VAL A 50 4.73 1.48 10.74
C VAL A 50 5.60 1.08 9.55
N VAL A 51 5.02 0.96 8.35
CA VAL A 51 5.77 0.63 7.13
C VAL A 51 6.82 1.71 6.82
N ALA A 52 6.46 2.98 6.95
CA ALA A 52 7.37 4.10 6.76
C ALA A 52 8.55 4.07 7.74
N ALA A 53 8.32 3.74 9.02
CA ALA A 53 9.39 3.61 10.01
C ALA A 53 10.31 2.42 9.72
N LEU A 54 9.74 1.28 9.33
CA LEU A 54 10.52 0.06 9.06
C LEU A 54 11.33 0.11 7.76
N VAL A 55 10.84 0.81 6.73
CA VAL A 55 11.42 0.78 5.38
C VAL A 55 12.03 2.11 4.96
N GLY A 56 11.39 3.23 5.29
CA GLY A 56 11.79 4.59 4.90
C GLY A 56 12.53 5.36 6.01
N GLY A 57 12.76 4.76 7.17
CA GLY A 57 13.49 5.40 8.27
C GLY A 57 12.74 6.53 8.96
N ALA A 58 11.41 6.59 8.85
CA ALA A 58 10.59 7.50 9.64
C ALA A 58 10.68 7.18 11.15
N GLU A 59 10.31 8.13 12.00
CA GLU A 59 10.31 7.90 13.46
C GLU A 59 9.31 6.79 13.82
N PRO A 60 9.66 5.87 14.74
CA PRO A 60 8.74 4.88 15.29
C PRO A 60 7.42 5.50 15.79
N PRO A 61 6.26 4.97 15.39
CA PRO A 61 4.97 5.46 15.87
C PRO A 61 4.82 5.26 17.39
N ALA A 62 4.02 6.13 18.03
CA ALA A 62 3.70 5.99 19.44
C ALA A 62 3.13 4.60 19.77
N GLY A 63 3.50 4.07 20.95
CA GLY A 63 3.11 2.73 21.39
C GLY A 63 4.05 1.61 20.92
N PHE A 64 4.99 1.90 20.02
CA PHE A 64 6.06 0.96 19.65
C PHE A 64 7.34 1.29 20.41
N ASP A 65 8.07 0.24 20.79
CA ASP A 65 9.43 0.36 21.33
C ASP A 65 10.40 0.83 20.23
N PRO A 66 11.04 2.00 20.36
CA PRO A 66 11.89 2.54 19.31
C PRO A 66 13.13 1.68 19.02
N GLU A 67 13.70 1.01 20.02
CA GLU A 67 14.89 0.17 19.83
C GLU A 67 14.54 -1.11 19.08
N ARG A 68 13.43 -1.76 19.44
CA ARG A 68 12.92 -2.94 18.72
C ARG A 68 12.57 -2.59 17.28
N MET A 69 11.95 -1.45 17.02
CA MET A 69 11.67 -1.01 15.65
C MET A 69 12.95 -0.81 14.84
N ARG A 70 13.98 -0.17 15.41
CA ARG A 70 15.28 0.01 14.74
C ARG A 70 15.96 -1.34 14.46
N ALA A 71 15.91 -2.28 15.39
CA ALA A 71 16.44 -3.63 15.19
C ALA A 71 15.71 -4.38 14.07
N GLN A 72 14.38 -4.26 13.99
CA GLN A 72 13.59 -4.83 12.90
C GLN A 72 13.92 -4.18 11.54
N ALA A 73 14.02 -2.85 11.49
CA ALA A 73 14.41 -2.14 10.27
C ALA A 73 15.81 -2.59 9.78
N ALA A 74 16.79 -2.68 10.68
CA ALA A 74 18.13 -3.18 10.36
C ALA A 74 18.10 -4.64 9.83
N SER A 75 17.27 -5.49 10.43
CA SER A 75 17.08 -6.88 9.99
C SER A 75 16.48 -6.96 8.58
N LEU A 76 15.49 -6.11 8.26
CA LEU A 76 14.90 -6.02 6.93
C LEU A 76 15.90 -5.55 5.89
N VAL A 77 16.71 -4.53 6.20
CA VAL A 77 17.79 -4.04 5.32
C VAL A 77 18.79 -5.17 5.05
N SER A 78 19.21 -5.91 6.08
CA SER A 78 20.13 -7.04 5.92
C SER A 78 19.55 -8.17 5.05
N LYS A 79 18.26 -8.51 5.26
CA LYS A 79 17.56 -9.52 4.45
C LYS A 79 17.49 -9.10 2.98
N ARG A 80 17.08 -7.86 2.71
CA ARG A 80 16.99 -7.31 1.35
C ARG A 80 18.36 -7.33 0.65
N ARG A 81 19.41 -6.86 1.33
CA ARG A 81 20.79 -6.93 0.83
C ARG A 81 21.20 -8.35 0.44
N GLY A 82 20.88 -9.34 1.28
CA GLY A 82 21.17 -10.75 0.99
C GLY A 82 20.44 -11.27 -0.25
N ILE A 83 19.17 -10.88 -0.43
CA ILE A 83 18.39 -11.24 -1.62
C ILE A 83 18.97 -10.57 -2.87
N VAL A 84 19.32 -9.28 -2.81
CA VAL A 84 19.95 -8.57 -3.93
C VAL A 84 21.28 -9.20 -4.30
N ALA A 85 22.13 -9.54 -3.32
CA ALA A 85 23.39 -10.23 -3.58
C ALA A 85 23.20 -11.60 -4.25
N ARG A 86 22.08 -12.28 -3.98
CA ARG A 86 21.74 -13.55 -4.63
C ARG A 86 21.21 -13.36 -6.06
N ILE A 87 20.39 -12.36 -6.31
CA ILE A 87 19.75 -12.14 -7.63
C ILE A 87 20.69 -11.40 -8.59
N ARG A 88 21.53 -10.50 -8.07
CA ARG A 88 22.48 -9.65 -8.82
C ARG A 88 23.88 -9.74 -8.20
N PRO A 89 24.55 -10.90 -8.31
CA PRO A 89 25.90 -11.08 -7.76
C PRO A 89 26.91 -10.12 -8.39
N ASP A 90 26.70 -9.70 -9.65
CA ASP A 90 27.48 -8.67 -10.33
C ASP A 90 27.45 -7.33 -9.60
N VAL A 91 26.26 -6.91 -9.14
CA VAL A 91 26.05 -5.65 -8.40
C VAL A 91 26.67 -5.74 -7.01
N ALA A 92 26.52 -6.88 -6.34
CA ALA A 92 27.15 -7.11 -5.05
C ALA A 92 28.68 -7.12 -5.13
N ALA A 93 29.25 -7.73 -6.17
CA ALA A 93 30.69 -7.72 -6.41
C ALA A 93 31.22 -6.30 -6.68
N ALA A 94 30.47 -5.48 -7.42
CA ALA A 94 30.84 -4.09 -7.68
C ALA A 94 30.86 -3.22 -6.41
N ALA A 95 29.94 -3.44 -5.47
CA ALA A 95 29.97 -2.78 -4.17
C ALA A 95 31.07 -3.34 -3.24
N GLY A 96 31.45 -4.61 -3.41
CA GLY A 96 32.55 -5.23 -2.67
C GLY A 96 32.37 -5.18 -1.15
N ALA A 97 33.42 -4.78 -0.44
CA ALA A 97 33.41 -4.63 1.02
C ALA A 97 32.41 -3.57 1.51
N ASP A 98 32.07 -2.59 0.66
CA ASP A 98 31.14 -1.50 0.99
C ASP A 98 29.67 -1.91 0.83
N LEU A 99 29.36 -3.12 0.35
CA LEU A 99 27.99 -3.56 0.06
C LEU A 99 27.00 -3.31 1.21
N ALA A 100 27.42 -3.57 2.45
CA ALA A 100 26.57 -3.33 3.61
C ALA A 100 26.27 -1.83 3.81
N ALA A 101 27.29 -0.98 3.71
CA ALA A 101 27.16 0.46 3.88
C ALA A 101 26.37 1.10 2.73
N GLU A 102 26.69 0.74 1.48
CA GLU A 102 26.01 1.24 0.30
C GLU A 102 24.54 0.84 0.28
N PHE A 103 24.22 -0.42 0.60
CA PHE A 103 22.84 -0.87 0.62
C PHE A 103 22.03 -0.19 1.73
N ALA A 104 22.64 0.05 2.90
CA ALA A 104 22.00 0.80 3.98
C ALA A 104 21.76 2.28 3.59
N ALA A 105 22.71 2.92 2.90
CA ALA A 105 22.56 4.28 2.40
C ALA A 105 21.45 4.37 1.35
N TYR A 106 21.44 3.45 0.38
CA TYR A 106 20.37 3.29 -0.60
C TYR A 106 19.01 3.10 0.07
N ALA A 107 18.90 2.18 1.02
CA ALA A 107 17.63 1.89 1.69
C ALA A 107 17.09 3.11 2.44
N ARG A 108 17.95 3.89 3.10
CA ARG A 108 17.56 5.14 3.79
C ARG A 108 17.14 6.26 2.85
N ALA A 109 17.68 6.30 1.64
CA ALA A 109 17.32 7.34 0.67
C ALA A 109 15.95 7.10 0.02
N ARG A 110 15.34 5.92 0.21
CA ARG A 110 14.02 5.61 -0.34
C ARG A 110 12.90 6.14 0.55
N THR A 111 11.93 6.78 -0.08
CA THR A 111 10.67 7.20 0.56
C THR A 111 9.61 6.10 0.60
N ALA A 112 9.75 5.07 -0.24
CA ALA A 112 8.81 3.95 -0.32
C ALA A 112 9.52 2.59 -0.55
N PRO A 113 8.94 1.48 -0.07
CA PRO A 113 9.41 0.14 -0.39
C PRO A 113 9.46 -0.10 -1.92
N ALA A 114 10.43 -0.88 -2.38
CA ALA A 114 10.42 -1.35 -3.76
C ALA A 114 9.22 -2.31 -3.99
N PRO A 115 8.57 -2.29 -5.16
CA PRO A 115 7.42 -3.15 -5.46
C PRO A 115 7.77 -4.65 -5.49
N GLY A 116 9.06 -5.00 -5.54
CA GLY A 116 9.53 -6.37 -5.43
C GLY A 116 11.06 -6.47 -5.46
N TYR A 117 11.58 -7.67 -5.18
CA TYR A 117 13.03 -7.88 -5.04
C TYR A 117 13.84 -7.65 -6.31
N ARG A 118 13.27 -7.89 -7.51
CA ARG A 118 13.95 -7.61 -8.78
C ARG A 118 14.10 -6.10 -9.01
N THR A 119 13.03 -5.34 -8.81
CA THR A 119 13.06 -3.88 -8.87
C THR A 119 14.01 -3.31 -7.83
N ASP A 120 14.01 -3.82 -6.58
CA ASP A 120 14.94 -3.38 -5.54
C ASP A 120 16.41 -3.59 -5.94
N ALA A 121 16.70 -4.72 -6.60
CA ALA A 121 18.05 -5.02 -7.09
C ALA A 121 18.46 -4.11 -8.26
N ASP A 122 17.54 -3.81 -9.18
CA ASP A 122 17.79 -2.92 -10.31
C ASP A 122 17.95 -1.46 -9.87
N ASP A 123 17.14 -1.00 -8.92
CA ASP A 123 17.24 0.31 -8.29
C ASP A 123 18.55 0.46 -7.51
N PHE A 124 18.97 -0.57 -6.77
CA PHE A 124 20.28 -0.57 -6.12
C PHE A 124 21.44 -0.55 -7.12
N ALA A 125 21.29 -1.24 -8.26
CA ALA A 125 22.27 -1.15 -9.34
C ALA A 125 22.35 0.27 -9.92
N ALA A 126 21.21 0.96 -10.07
CA ALA A 126 21.19 2.37 -10.49
C ALA A 126 21.88 3.27 -9.45
N TRP A 127 21.60 3.08 -8.16
CA TRP A 127 22.25 3.80 -7.05
C TRP A 127 23.78 3.71 -7.08
N LEU A 128 24.33 2.53 -7.38
CA LEU A 128 25.78 2.32 -7.51
C LEU A 128 26.36 2.98 -8.77
N ARG A 129 25.62 3.02 -9.88
CA ARG A 129 26.06 3.72 -11.11
C ARG A 129 26.16 5.22 -10.91
N GLU A 130 25.16 5.81 -10.25
CA GLU A 130 25.18 7.23 -9.89
C GLU A 130 26.41 7.59 -9.03
N ARG A 131 26.97 6.61 -8.31
CA ARG A 131 28.17 6.74 -7.48
C ARG A 131 29.46 6.30 -8.18
N GLY A 132 29.41 6.00 -9.48
CA GLY A 132 30.55 5.56 -10.28
C GLY A 132 31.10 4.18 -9.89
N ARG A 133 30.34 3.38 -9.14
CA ARG A 133 30.75 2.05 -8.65
C ARG A 133 30.41 0.93 -9.64
N LEU A 134 29.55 1.20 -10.61
CA LEU A 134 29.12 0.24 -11.63
C LEU A 134 29.13 0.94 -13.01
N PRO A 135 29.57 0.29 -14.09
CA PRO A 135 29.50 0.88 -15.42
C PRO A 135 28.04 1.07 -15.86
N ASP A 136 27.84 2.01 -16.78
CA ASP A 136 26.55 2.20 -17.43
C ASP A 136 26.10 0.91 -18.12
N PRO A 137 24.79 0.59 -18.04
CA PRO A 137 24.29 -0.55 -18.76
C PRO A 137 24.51 -0.31 -20.27
N PRO A 138 24.85 -1.35 -21.05
CA PRO A 138 24.93 -1.20 -22.49
C PRO A 138 23.60 -0.62 -22.98
N ARG A 139 23.68 0.42 -23.82
CA ARG A 139 22.48 1.03 -24.43
C ARG A 139 21.72 -0.07 -25.14
N ARG A 140 20.54 -0.45 -24.63
CA ARG A 140 19.73 -1.49 -25.27
C ARG A 140 19.40 -0.98 -26.68
N PRO A 141 19.78 -1.71 -27.74
CA PRO A 141 19.40 -1.31 -29.09
C PRO A 141 17.88 -1.23 -29.14
N ARG A 142 17.37 -0.13 -29.68
CA ARG A 142 15.91 0.06 -29.78
C ARG A 142 15.37 -1.09 -30.63
N TRP A 143 14.23 -1.67 -30.29
CA TRP A 143 13.73 -2.84 -31.00
C TRP A 143 13.60 -2.60 -32.52
N TRP A 144 13.38 -1.35 -32.94
CA TRP A 144 13.36 -0.92 -34.34
C TRP A 144 14.73 -0.73 -35.00
N SER A 145 15.81 -0.59 -34.24
CA SER A 145 17.17 -0.59 -34.80
C SER A 145 17.59 -1.96 -35.34
N ARG A 146 16.84 -3.02 -35.03
CA ARG A 146 16.93 -4.33 -35.70
C ARG A 146 16.18 -4.39 -37.04
N PHE A 147 15.39 -3.38 -37.35
CA PHE A 147 14.55 -3.32 -38.56
C PHE A 147 14.97 -2.17 -39.51
N LEU A 148 16.02 -1.40 -39.19
CA LEU A 148 16.63 -0.44 -40.12
C LEU A 148 17.89 -1.09 -40.75
N PRO A 149 18.02 -1.10 -42.09
CA PRO A 149 19.19 -1.62 -42.80
C PRO A 149 20.46 -0.76 -42.59
#